data_AF-A0A947JRP5-F1
#
_entry.id   AF-A0A947JRP5-F1
#
_cell.length_a   1.000
_cell.length_b   1.000
_cell.length_c   1.000
_cell.angle_alpha   90.00
_cell.angle_beta   90.00
_cell.angle_gamma   90.00
#
_symmetry.space_group_name_H-M   'P 1'
#
loop_
_entity.id
_entity.type
_entity.pdbx_description
1 polymer ?
#
loop_
_entity_poly.entity_id
_entity_poly.type
_entity_poly.pdbx_seq_one_letter_code
_entity_poly.pdbx_strand_id
1 'polypeptide(L)'
;MASKTKKAKASAALVAEKSEEAMIAGILEGSPDGIGVVVVRLECGCRKMAAVAKDGEPASKVIIYRDQAESICDKCKADNGDFMRVTETFIHWVQPEPTEEEKEIISAKVLGTTPRTN
;
A
#
# COMPACT_ATOMS: atom_id res chain seq x y z
N MET A 1 8.73 -13.49 33.00
CA MET A 1 7.51 -12.95 32.34
C MET A 1 7.82 -12.07 31.11
N ALA A 2 8.98 -12.19 30.45
CA ALA A 2 9.34 -11.38 29.27
C ALA A 2 9.01 -12.03 27.91
N SER A 3 8.72 -13.33 27.88
CA SER A 3 8.64 -14.11 26.63
C SER A 3 7.24 -14.20 26.01
N LYS A 4 6.16 -13.95 26.77
CA LYS A 4 4.78 -13.98 26.24
C LYS A 4 4.45 -12.77 25.37
N THR A 5 5.04 -11.60 25.67
CA THR A 5 4.79 -10.34 24.94
C THR A 5 5.39 -10.36 23.53
N LYS A 6 6.53 -11.05 23.31
CA LYS A 6 7.14 -11.16 21.98
C LYS A 6 6.33 -12.03 21.01
N LYS A 7 5.71 -13.11 21.49
CA LYS A 7 4.89 -14.01 20.66
C LYS A 7 3.60 -13.35 20.17
N ALA A 8 2.92 -12.59 21.03
CA ALA A 8 1.69 -11.87 20.66
C ALA A 8 1.92 -10.77 19.62
N LYS A 9 3.05 -10.06 19.69
CA LYS A 9 3.45 -9.06 18.69
C LYS A 9 3.76 -9.68 17.32
N ALA A 10 4.42 -10.84 17.29
CA ALA A 10 4.71 -11.55 16.05
C ALA A 10 3.42 -12.07 15.36
N SER A 11 2.47 -12.59 16.12
CA SER A 11 1.19 -13.06 15.58
C SER A 11 0.29 -11.92 15.09
N ALA A 12 0.31 -10.74 15.72
CA ALA A 12 -0.45 -9.57 15.25
C ALA A 12 0.12 -9.01 13.93
N ALA A 13 1.45 -8.99 13.79
CA ALA A 13 2.10 -8.59 12.53
C ALA A 13 1.74 -9.54 11.37
N LEU A 14 1.76 -10.86 11.61
CA LEU A 14 1.37 -11.87 10.61
C LEU A 14 -0.09 -11.76 10.15
N VAL A 15 -1.00 -11.32 11.04
CA VAL A 15 -2.41 -11.09 10.68
C VAL A 15 -2.54 -9.84 9.81
N ALA A 16 -1.85 -8.76 10.18
CA ALA A 16 -1.87 -7.50 9.42
C ALA A 16 -1.27 -7.63 8.01
N GLU A 17 -0.29 -8.53 7.85
CA GLU A 17 0.33 -8.88 6.56
C GLU A 17 -0.65 -9.68 5.68
N LYS A 18 -1.31 -10.70 6.23
CA LYS A 18 -2.34 -11.47 5.51
C LYS A 18 -3.55 -10.64 5.10
N SER A 19 -3.96 -9.69 5.94
CA SER A 19 -5.06 -8.78 5.61
C SER A 19 -4.67 -7.79 4.50
N GLU A 20 -3.39 -7.38 4.44
CA GLU A 20 -2.84 -6.57 3.35
C GLU A 20 -2.81 -7.34 2.04
N GLU A 21 -2.30 -8.58 2.05
CA GLU A 21 -2.30 -9.45 0.87
C GLU A 21 -3.72 -9.71 0.35
N ALA A 22 -4.68 -9.99 1.24
CA ALA A 22 -6.08 -10.20 0.86
C ALA A 22 -6.69 -8.95 0.21
N MET A 23 -6.33 -7.75 0.69
CA MET A 23 -6.79 -6.52 0.08
C MET A 23 -6.14 -6.27 -1.28
N ILE A 24 -4.83 -6.47 -1.40
CA ILE A 24 -4.10 -6.39 -2.67
C ILE A 24 -4.74 -7.32 -3.71
N ALA A 25 -5.03 -8.56 -3.34
CA ALA A 25 -5.71 -9.52 -4.20
C ALA A 25 -7.11 -9.03 -4.64
N GLY A 26 -7.92 -8.49 -3.73
CA GLY A 26 -9.23 -7.95 -4.07
C GLY A 26 -9.18 -6.74 -5.01
N ILE A 27 -8.15 -5.89 -4.86
CA ILE A 27 -7.94 -4.73 -5.75
C ILE A 27 -7.59 -5.20 -7.17
N LEU A 28 -6.73 -6.21 -7.28
CA LEU A 28 -6.32 -6.79 -8.56
C LEU A 28 -7.44 -7.57 -9.24
N GLU A 29 -8.26 -8.29 -8.47
CA GLU A 29 -9.45 -8.97 -9.01
C GLU A 29 -10.41 -7.96 -9.67
N GLY A 30 -10.54 -6.76 -9.11
CA GLY A 30 -11.31 -5.67 -9.71
C GLY A 30 -10.60 -4.90 -10.83
N SER A 31 -9.31 -5.15 -11.08
CA SER A 31 -8.45 -4.35 -11.96
C SER A 31 -7.61 -5.26 -12.86
N PRO A 32 -8.18 -5.79 -13.95
CA PRO A 32 -7.52 -6.79 -14.80
C PRO A 32 -6.24 -6.28 -15.49
N ASP A 33 -6.12 -4.97 -15.68
CA ASP A 33 -4.94 -4.32 -16.26
C ASP A 33 -3.84 -4.00 -15.22
N GLY A 34 -4.09 -4.30 -13.95
CA GLY A 34 -3.17 -4.04 -12.84
C GLY A 34 -1.97 -4.99 -12.85
N ILE A 35 -0.76 -4.45 -13.01
CA ILE A 35 0.51 -5.18 -12.91
C ILE A 35 1.16 -5.09 -11.53
N GLY A 36 0.57 -4.29 -10.65
CA GLY A 36 0.96 -4.19 -9.25
C GLY A 36 -0.02 -3.31 -8.48
N VAL A 37 0.15 -3.27 -7.17
CA VAL A 37 -0.62 -2.41 -6.27
C VAL A 37 0.35 -1.50 -5.54
N VAL A 38 0.18 -0.19 -5.70
CA VAL A 38 0.90 0.78 -4.87
C VAL A 38 0.31 0.78 -3.47
N VAL A 39 1.16 0.71 -2.46
CA VAL A 39 0.79 0.74 -1.06
C VAL A 39 1.49 1.93 -0.39
N VAL A 40 0.69 2.80 0.20
CA VAL A 40 1.14 4.00 0.92
C VAL A 40 0.68 3.90 2.36
N ARG A 41 1.62 3.78 3.30
CA ARG A 41 1.34 3.73 4.74
C ARG A 41 1.39 5.14 5.32
N LEU A 42 0.38 5.48 6.10
CA LEU A 42 0.26 6.78 6.77
C LEU A 42 0.54 6.64 8.27
N GLU A 43 1.06 7.71 8.89
CA GLU A 43 1.38 7.74 10.32
C GLU A 43 0.19 7.39 11.23
N CYS A 44 -1.04 7.64 10.77
CA CYS A 44 -2.26 7.38 11.53
C CYS A 44 -2.67 5.89 11.51
N GLY A 45 -1.88 5.03 10.86
CA GLY A 45 -2.15 3.60 10.67
C GLY A 45 -3.10 3.29 9.52
N CYS A 46 -3.56 4.30 8.77
CA CYS A 46 -4.29 4.08 7.52
C CYS A 46 -3.31 3.73 6.40
N ARG A 47 -3.79 2.97 5.44
CA ARG A 47 -3.05 2.56 4.25
C ARG A 47 -3.86 2.96 3.03
N LYS A 48 -3.21 3.57 2.05
CA LYS A 48 -3.80 3.84 0.73
C LYS A 48 -3.27 2.82 -0.25
N MET A 49 -4.16 2.29 -1.07
CA MET A 49 -3.84 1.29 -2.07
C MET A 49 -4.50 1.62 -3.40
N ALA A 50 -3.80 1.36 -4.50
CA ALA A 50 -4.37 1.44 -5.84
C ALA A 50 -3.64 0.48 -6.78
N ALA A 51 -4.36 -0.14 -7.71
CA ALA A 51 -3.74 -0.88 -8.80
C ALA A 51 -3.04 0.07 -9.76
N VAL A 52 -1.93 -0.39 -10.33
CA VAL A 52 -1.10 0.34 -11.27
C VAL A 52 -1.04 -0.46 -12.57
N ALA A 53 -1.27 0.20 -13.70
CA ALA A 53 -1.18 -0.38 -15.03
C ALA A 53 0.27 -0.32 -15.58
N LYS A 54 0.49 -1.00 -16.72
CA LYS A 54 1.82 -1.10 -17.37
C LYS A 54 2.46 0.23 -17.75
N ASP A 55 1.64 1.23 -18.00
CA ASP A 55 2.06 2.59 -18.33
C ASP A 55 2.28 3.47 -17.08
N GLY A 56 2.09 2.92 -15.87
CA GLY A 56 2.14 3.63 -14.61
C GLY A 56 0.93 4.54 -14.34
N GLU A 57 -0.17 4.36 -15.07
CA GLU A 57 -1.46 4.99 -14.76
C GLU A 57 -2.22 4.18 -13.68
N PRO A 58 -3.12 4.81 -12.91
CA PRO A 58 -3.95 4.09 -11.95
C PRO A 58 -4.93 3.16 -12.68
N ALA A 59 -4.82 1.86 -12.44
CA ALA A 59 -5.74 0.84 -12.95
C ALA A 59 -6.97 0.63 -12.04
N SER A 60 -6.99 1.26 -10.87
CA SER A 60 -8.12 1.23 -9.94
C SER A 60 -8.38 2.59 -9.29
N LYS A 61 -9.52 2.71 -8.63
CA LYS A 61 -9.74 3.80 -7.66
C LYS A 61 -8.78 3.63 -6.48
N VAL A 62 -8.41 4.75 -5.85
CA VAL A 62 -7.65 4.76 -4.60
C VAL A 62 -8.56 4.28 -3.47
N ILE A 63 -8.13 3.23 -2.78
CA ILE A 63 -8.79 2.66 -1.62
C ILE A 63 -7.99 3.04 -0.38
N ILE A 64 -8.66 3.53 0.65
CA ILE A 64 -8.03 3.85 1.93
C ILE A 64 -8.67 2.98 3.00
N TYR A 65 -7.85 2.24 3.74
CA TYR A 65 -8.32 1.35 4.80
C TYR A 65 -7.43 1.38 6.03
N ARG A 66 -7.91 0.80 7.13
CA ARG A 66 -7.15 0.62 8.36
C ARG A 66 -7.48 -0.76 8.92
N ASP A 67 -6.45 -1.47 9.36
CA ASP A 67 -6.59 -2.82 9.90
C ASP A 67 -7.64 -2.84 11.04
N GLN A 68 -8.59 -3.77 10.95
CA GLN A 68 -9.68 -3.96 11.93
C GLN A 68 -10.62 -2.76 12.14
N ALA A 69 -10.64 -1.78 11.23
CA ALA A 69 -11.53 -0.63 11.31
C ALA A 69 -12.67 -0.73 10.29
N GLU A 70 -13.90 -0.47 10.74
CA GLU A 70 -15.08 -0.37 9.86
C GLU A 70 -15.05 0.89 8.99
N SER A 71 -14.25 1.90 9.37
CA SER A 71 -14.16 3.16 8.63
C SER A 71 -12.77 3.82 8.71
N ILE A 72 -12.51 4.69 7.74
CA ILE A 72 -11.33 5.56 7.66
C ILE A 72 -11.29 6.54 8.85
N CYS A 73 -10.09 6.87 9.36
CA CYS A 73 -9.95 7.75 10.52
C CYS A 73 -10.28 9.21 10.21
N ASP A 74 -10.61 10.00 11.23
CA ASP A 74 -11.05 11.40 11.05
C ASP A 74 -9.97 12.29 10.43
N LYS A 75 -8.69 12.02 10.72
CA LYS A 75 -7.56 12.70 10.09
C LYS A 75 -7.58 12.52 8.57
N CYS A 76 -7.72 11.27 8.10
CA CYS A 76 -7.78 10.97 6.68
C CYS A 76 -9.10 11.40 6.02
N LYS A 77 -10.21 11.52 6.77
CA LYS A 77 -11.44 12.15 6.26
C LYS A 77 -11.24 13.65 6.04
N ALA A 78 -10.56 14.32 6.97
CA ALA A 78 -10.38 15.77 6.94
C ALA A 78 -9.49 16.24 5.80
N ASP A 79 -8.49 15.45 5.40
CA ASP A 79 -7.52 15.83 4.38
C ASP A 79 -7.40 14.84 3.22
N ASN A 80 -8.36 13.92 3.09
CA ASN A 80 -8.34 12.85 2.10
C ASN A 80 -7.05 12.00 2.13
N GLY A 81 -6.41 11.91 3.30
CA GLY A 81 -5.17 11.18 3.54
C GLY A 81 -3.94 11.91 2.99
N ASP A 82 -3.72 13.13 3.45
CA ASP A 82 -2.63 14.01 3.00
C ASP A 82 -1.26 13.29 2.86
N PHE A 83 -0.55 13.58 1.76
CA PHE A 83 0.73 12.97 1.41
C PHE A 83 1.86 13.34 2.39
N MET A 84 1.73 14.44 3.13
CA MET A 84 2.73 14.87 4.11
C MET A 84 2.89 13.91 5.30
N ARG A 85 1.96 12.96 5.47
CA ARG A 85 1.94 12.00 6.59
C ARG A 85 2.36 10.59 6.20
N VAL A 86 2.95 10.45 5.02
CA VAL A 86 3.42 9.18 4.49
C VAL A 86 4.64 8.70 5.27
N THR A 87 4.57 7.49 5.79
CA THR A 87 5.69 6.84 6.49
C THR A 87 6.44 5.87 5.60
N GLU A 88 5.72 5.15 4.73
CA GLU A 88 6.30 4.17 3.81
C GLU A 88 5.50 4.14 2.50
N THR A 89 6.20 3.93 1.39
CA THR A 89 5.62 3.72 0.06
C THR A 89 6.34 2.61 -0.67
N PHE A 90 5.61 1.67 -1.22
CA PHE A 90 6.17 0.62 -2.07
C PHE A 90 5.13 0.15 -3.08
N ILE A 91 5.57 -0.55 -4.12
CA ILE A 91 4.68 -1.21 -5.08
C ILE A 91 4.81 -2.71 -4.88
N HIS A 92 3.67 -3.36 -4.65
CA HIS A 92 3.57 -4.81 -4.64
C HIS A 92 3.32 -5.27 -6.08
N TRP A 93 4.37 -5.77 -6.74
CA TRP A 93 4.28 -6.27 -8.10
C TRP A 93 3.65 -7.66 -8.14
N VAL A 94 2.85 -7.93 -9.15
CA VAL A 94 2.28 -9.27 -9.37
C VAL A 94 2.96 -9.98 -10.52
N GLN A 95 2.85 -11.31 -10.53
CA GLN A 95 3.42 -12.11 -11.61
C GLN A 95 2.55 -12.05 -12.88
N PRO A 96 3.16 -11.95 -14.08
CA PRO A 96 4.59 -11.82 -14.32
C PRO A 96 5.11 -10.42 -13.92
N GLU A 97 6.19 -10.42 -13.15
CA GLU A 97 6.77 -9.18 -12.63
C GLU A 97 7.37 -8.36 -13.80
N PRO A 98 7.21 -7.03 -13.82
CA PRO A 98 7.86 -6.18 -14.81
C PRO A 98 9.39 -6.27 -14.71
N THR A 99 10.09 -5.87 -15.78
CA THR A 99 11.55 -5.74 -15.74
C THR A 99 11.99 -4.66 -14.77
N GLU A 100 13.23 -4.71 -14.30
CA GLU A 100 13.77 -3.72 -13.35
C GLU A 100 13.65 -2.28 -13.90
N GLU A 101 13.93 -2.10 -15.20
CA GLU A 101 13.77 -0.83 -15.90
C GLU A 101 12.32 -0.34 -15.90
N GLU A 102 11.35 -1.22 -16.18
CA GLU A 102 9.92 -0.88 -16.12
C GLU A 102 9.50 -0.51 -14.69
N LYS A 103 9.96 -1.25 -13.67
CA LYS A 103 9.67 -0.95 -12.27
C LYS A 103 10.20 0.44 -11.89
N GLU A 104 11.41 0.81 -12.31
CA GLU A 104 11.98 2.14 -12.05
C GLU A 104 11.16 3.25 -12.71
N ILE A 105 10.79 3.08 -13.98
CA ILE A 105 9.97 4.06 -14.71
C ILE A 105 8.59 4.22 -14.06
N ILE A 106 7.91 3.11 -13.77
CA ILE A 106 6.58 3.12 -13.18
C ILE A 106 6.63 3.68 -11.77
N SER A 107 7.61 3.29 -10.95
CA SER A 107 7.73 3.79 -9.58
C SER A 107 8.00 5.30 -9.55
N ALA A 108 8.87 5.82 -10.41
CA ALA A 108 9.12 7.25 -10.55
C ALA A 108 7.86 8.03 -10.96
N LYS A 109 7.02 7.45 -11.83
CA LYS A 109 5.76 8.05 -12.26
C LYS A 109 4.68 8.02 -11.17
N VAL A 110 4.54 6.88 -10.49
CA VAL A 110 3.46 6.61 -9.52
C VAL A 110 3.73 7.25 -8.16
N LEU A 111 4.94 7.08 -7.64
CA LEU A 111 5.34 7.63 -6.34
C LEU A 111 5.86 9.06 -6.46
N GLY A 112 6.11 9.52 -7.69
CA GLY A 112 6.81 10.75 -7.97
C GLY A 112 8.32 10.60 -7.75
N THR A 113 9.08 11.50 -8.35
CA THR A 113 10.50 11.69 -8.06
C THR A 113 10.63 12.55 -6.80
N THR A 114 10.18 12.08 -5.65
CA THR A 114 10.57 12.74 -4.40
C THR A 114 12.10 12.66 -4.31
N PRO A 115 12.83 13.80 -4.25
CA PRO A 115 14.27 13.74 -4.05
C PRO A 115 14.50 12.96 -2.77
N ARG A 116 15.32 11.92 -2.88
CA ARG A 116 15.80 11.14 -1.75
C ARG A 116 16.56 12.10 -0.84
N THR A 117 15.86 12.77 0.07
CA THR A 117 16.49 13.55 1.13
C THR A 117 17.16 12.54 2.05
N ASN A 118 18.46 12.42 1.81
CA ASN A 118 19.43 11.65 2.55
C ASN A 118 19.57 12.13 3.99
#